data_AF-A0A7V8YP02-F1
#
_entry.id   AF-A0A7V8YP02-F1
#
_cell.length_a   1.000
_cell.length_b   1.000
_cell.length_c   1.000
_cell.angle_alpha   90.00
_cell.angle_beta   90.00
_cell.angle_gamma   90.00
#
_symmetry.space_group_name_H-M   'P 1'
#
loop_
_entity.id
_entity.type
_entity.pdbx_description
1 polymer ?
#
loop_
_entity_poly.entity_id
_entity_poly.type
_entity_poly.pdbx_seq_one_letter_code
_entity_poly.pdbx_strand_id
1 'polypeptide(L)'
;CHQSLWKGGEPLFFDEKGYGGLSDMARWYIGGLLKHAPSILAFAAPTTNSYKRLVPGYEAPVNLVYSQRNRSACVRIPLYSKSPKAKRLEFRCPDPSANPYIAFAAMLMAGLDGVQNRIEPPDPVDKDLYDLEPEELAAVPQVPGSLDESLAALEADQDYLLAGGVFTQDVIDTWITYKRENEIDAVRLRPHPWEFYLYYDI
;
A
#
# COMPACT_ATOMS: atom_id res chain seq x y z
N CYS A 1 5.09 7.77 0.73
CA CYS A 1 4.88 8.61 -0.47
C CYS A 1 3.72 9.58 -0.27
N HIS A 2 4.00 10.90 -0.30
CA HIS A 2 2.95 11.94 -0.29
C HIS A 2 2.35 12.12 -1.69
N GLN A 3 1.03 12.20 -1.80
CA GLN A 3 0.33 12.28 -3.08
C GLN A 3 -0.83 13.29 -3.04
N SER A 4 -1.01 14.03 -4.14
CA SER A 4 -2.13 14.96 -4.34
C SER A 4 -2.37 15.18 -5.84
N LEU A 5 -3.64 15.27 -6.26
CA LEU A 5 -4.00 15.63 -7.64
C LEU A 5 -4.30 17.13 -7.77
N TRP A 6 -3.93 17.70 -8.93
CA TRP A 6 -4.12 19.10 -9.27
C TRP A 6 -4.65 19.22 -10.70
N LYS A 7 -5.48 20.22 -10.98
CA LYS A 7 -5.98 20.52 -12.32
C LYS A 7 -6.09 22.01 -12.52
N GLY A 8 -5.50 22.52 -13.62
CA GLY A 8 -5.52 23.95 -13.93
C GLY A 8 -4.89 24.84 -12.85
N GLY A 9 -3.94 24.32 -12.07
CA GLY A 9 -3.30 25.05 -10.96
C GLY A 9 -4.05 24.98 -9.62
N GLU A 10 -5.22 24.34 -9.57
CA GLU A 10 -6.02 24.19 -8.35
C GLU A 10 -5.85 22.80 -7.70
N PRO A 11 -5.72 22.72 -6.36
CA PRO A 11 -5.62 21.45 -5.64
C PRO A 11 -6.98 20.75 -5.58
N LEU A 12 -7.00 19.45 -5.84
CA LEU A 12 -8.26 18.68 -5.91
C LEU A 12 -8.58 17.90 -4.64
N PHE A 13 -7.66 17.84 -3.68
CA PHE A 13 -7.78 16.92 -2.53
C PHE A 13 -8.40 17.55 -1.28
N PHE A 14 -8.66 18.86 -1.28
CA PHE A 14 -9.14 19.58 -0.10
C PHE A 14 -10.65 19.79 -0.11
N ASP A 15 -11.28 19.51 1.03
CA ASP A 15 -12.63 19.97 1.37
C ASP A 15 -12.68 20.18 2.89
N GLU A 16 -13.16 21.35 3.34
CA GLU A 16 -13.24 21.70 4.76
C GLU A 16 -14.21 20.80 5.53
N LYS A 17 -15.24 20.25 4.88
CA LYS A 17 -16.26 19.40 5.51
C LYS A 17 -15.85 17.94 5.63
N GLY A 18 -14.87 17.50 4.84
CA GLY A 18 -14.45 16.11 4.79
C GLY A 18 -13.58 15.71 5.97
N TYR A 19 -13.60 14.41 6.30
CA TYR A 19 -12.73 13.85 7.33
C TYR A 19 -11.25 14.16 7.01
N GLY A 20 -10.51 14.67 7.98
CA GLY A 20 -9.12 15.11 7.79
C GLY A 20 -8.96 16.25 6.77
N GLY A 21 -10.03 16.95 6.39
CA GLY A 21 -10.06 17.97 5.35
C GLY A 21 -9.92 17.43 3.93
N LEU A 22 -10.39 16.20 3.67
CA LEU A 22 -10.32 15.54 2.38
C LEU A 22 -11.60 15.71 1.56
N SER A 23 -11.45 16.10 0.29
CA SER A 23 -12.54 16.01 -0.70
C SER A 23 -12.98 14.56 -0.96
N ASP A 24 -14.16 14.39 -1.56
CA ASP A 24 -14.62 13.09 -2.07
C ASP A 24 -13.62 12.46 -3.04
N MET A 25 -13.00 13.27 -3.93
CA MET A 25 -11.98 12.77 -4.86
C MET A 25 -10.77 12.18 -4.12
N ALA A 26 -10.29 12.84 -3.07
CA ALA A 26 -9.21 12.31 -2.26
C ALA A 26 -9.64 11.05 -1.49
N ARG A 27 -10.88 11.02 -0.98
CA ARG A 27 -11.43 9.84 -0.28
C ARG A 27 -11.49 8.63 -1.21
N TRP A 28 -12.02 8.79 -2.42
CA TRP A 28 -12.05 7.71 -3.42
C TRP A 28 -10.67 7.29 -3.91
N TYR A 29 -9.74 8.24 -4.03
CA TYR A 29 -8.35 7.92 -4.34
C TYR A 29 -7.72 7.03 -3.24
N ILE A 30 -8.01 7.32 -1.97
CA ILE A 30 -7.59 6.47 -0.84
C ILE A 30 -8.27 5.11 -0.93
N GLY A 31 -9.57 5.04 -1.25
CA GLY A 31 -10.28 3.78 -1.46
C GLY A 31 -9.63 2.89 -2.51
N GLY A 32 -9.23 3.47 -3.65
CA GLY A 32 -8.45 2.77 -4.68
C GLY A 32 -7.09 2.29 -4.17
N LEU A 33 -6.33 3.14 -3.49
CA LEU A 33 -5.04 2.75 -2.89
C LEU A 33 -5.17 1.60 -1.89
N LEU A 34 -6.19 1.62 -1.03
CA LEU A 34 -6.39 0.57 0.00
C LEU A 34 -6.88 -0.74 -0.62
N LYS A 35 -7.81 -0.67 -1.57
CA LYS A 35 -8.30 -1.86 -2.31
C LYS A 35 -7.16 -2.58 -3.03
N HIS A 36 -6.33 -1.82 -3.74
CA HIS A 36 -5.25 -2.35 -4.58
C HIS A 36 -3.91 -2.44 -3.83
N ALA A 37 -3.85 -2.12 -2.53
CA ALA A 37 -2.59 -2.15 -1.80
C ALA A 37 -1.86 -3.49 -1.89
N PRO A 38 -2.53 -4.66 -1.79
CA PRO A 38 -1.88 -5.96 -1.96
C PRO A 38 -1.12 -6.12 -3.29
N SER A 39 -1.73 -5.74 -4.42
CA SER A 39 -1.11 -5.81 -5.75
C SER A 39 -0.07 -4.69 -5.97
N ILE A 40 -0.31 -3.47 -5.48
CA ILE A 40 0.66 -2.35 -5.54
C ILE A 40 1.98 -2.73 -4.85
N LEU A 41 1.95 -3.47 -3.74
CA LEU A 41 3.15 -3.80 -2.97
C LEU A 41 4.10 -4.74 -3.71
N ALA A 42 3.64 -5.46 -4.73
CA ALA A 42 4.50 -6.16 -5.68
C ALA A 42 5.50 -5.21 -6.37
N PHE A 43 5.15 -3.92 -6.52
CA PHE A 43 6.01 -2.89 -7.10
C PHE A 43 6.60 -1.93 -6.06
N ALA A 44 5.84 -1.61 -5.01
CA ALA A 44 6.18 -0.56 -4.04
C ALA A 44 6.94 -1.07 -2.81
N ALA A 45 6.89 -2.37 -2.54
CA ALA A 45 7.67 -3.08 -1.51
C ALA A 45 8.23 -4.39 -2.12
N PRO A 46 9.06 -4.31 -3.18
CA PRO A 46 9.18 -5.40 -4.14
C PRO A 46 10.32 -6.38 -3.85
N THR A 47 10.79 -6.46 -2.61
CA THR A 47 11.89 -7.38 -2.23
C THR A 47 11.46 -8.27 -1.08
N THR A 48 12.10 -9.43 -0.94
CA THR A 48 11.88 -10.30 0.23
C THR A 48 12.19 -9.59 1.56
N ASN A 49 13.14 -8.64 1.56
CA ASN A 49 13.49 -7.84 2.72
C ASN A 49 12.43 -6.79 3.08
N SER A 50 11.66 -6.29 2.12
CA SER A 50 10.54 -5.36 2.37
C SER A 50 9.55 -5.90 3.41
N TYR A 51 9.29 -7.22 3.36
CA TYR A 51 8.35 -7.90 4.26
C TYR A 51 8.98 -8.27 5.62
N LYS A 52 10.26 -7.96 5.84
CA LYS A 52 10.85 -7.92 7.18
C LYS A 52 10.57 -6.60 7.89
N ARG A 53 10.26 -5.54 7.13
CA ARG A 53 9.76 -4.26 7.66
C ARG A 53 8.23 -4.29 7.83
N LEU A 54 7.48 -4.86 6.88
CA LEU A 54 6.02 -4.94 6.91
C LEU A 54 5.52 -6.07 7.82
N VAL A 55 5.93 -6.05 9.09
CA VAL A 55 5.55 -7.04 10.11
C VAL A 55 4.63 -6.37 11.14
N PRO A 56 3.47 -6.94 11.47
CA PRO A 56 2.61 -6.43 12.53
C PRO A 56 3.36 -6.23 13.85
N GLY A 57 3.05 -5.16 14.58
CA GLY A 57 3.60 -4.89 15.92
C GLY A 57 4.67 -3.78 16.02
N TYR A 58 5.35 -3.40 14.93
CA TYR A 58 6.51 -2.47 14.96
C TYR A 58 6.29 -1.11 14.26
N GLU A 59 5.12 -0.49 14.45
CA GLU A 59 4.61 0.70 13.73
C GLU A 59 4.61 0.53 12.20
N ALA A 60 4.73 -0.70 11.72
CA ALA A 60 4.71 -1.01 10.31
C ALA A 60 3.31 -0.70 9.76
N PRO A 61 3.22 -0.03 8.60
CA PRO A 61 1.95 0.33 7.98
C PRO A 61 1.34 -0.89 7.28
N VAL A 62 0.85 -1.85 8.07
CA VAL A 62 0.31 -3.13 7.58
C VAL A 62 -1.21 -3.17 7.55
N ASN A 63 -1.88 -2.29 8.30
CA ASN A 63 -3.33 -2.28 8.41
C ASN A 63 -3.94 -1.44 7.28
N LEU A 64 -4.80 -2.03 6.46
CA LEU A 64 -5.46 -1.44 5.27
C LEU A 64 -6.56 -0.44 5.68
N VAL A 65 -6.18 0.54 6.48
CA VAL A 65 -7.02 1.63 6.96
C VAL A 65 -6.35 2.96 6.64
N TYR A 66 -7.14 4.03 6.75
CA TYR A 66 -6.62 5.39 6.69
C TYR A 66 -6.96 6.17 7.95
N SER A 67 -6.08 7.10 8.33
CA SER A 67 -6.26 7.93 9.53
C SER A 67 -5.47 9.23 9.46
N GLN A 68 -5.95 10.26 10.16
CA GLN A 68 -5.22 11.51 10.34
C GLN A 68 -4.18 11.48 11.49
N ARG A 69 -4.25 10.50 12.39
CA ARG A 69 -3.37 10.40 13.58
C ARG A 69 -2.60 9.09 13.68
N ASN A 70 -3.13 8.01 13.11
CA ASN A 70 -2.57 6.68 13.29
C ASN A 70 -1.30 6.46 12.45
N ARG A 71 -0.22 5.99 13.09
CA ARG A 71 1.08 5.74 12.45
C ARG A 71 1.20 4.35 11.81
N SER A 72 0.40 3.38 12.25
CA SER A 72 0.33 2.02 11.72
C SER A 72 -0.73 1.84 10.62
N ALA A 73 -1.48 2.90 10.30
CA ALA A 73 -2.33 2.96 9.11
C ALA A 73 -1.50 2.94 7.81
N CYS A 74 -1.98 2.21 6.80
CA CYS A 74 -1.39 2.22 5.45
C CYS A 74 -1.39 3.63 4.84
N VAL A 75 -2.49 4.37 5.01
CA VAL A 75 -2.62 5.75 4.53
C VAL A 75 -2.78 6.72 5.69
N ARG A 76 -1.89 7.70 5.80
CA ARG A 76 -1.99 8.79 6.77
C ARG A 76 -2.42 10.09 6.10
N ILE A 77 -3.19 10.92 6.80
CA ILE A 77 -3.53 12.29 6.38
C ILE A 77 -2.73 13.30 7.20
N PRO A 78 -1.69 13.96 6.63
CA PRO A 78 -0.95 15.00 7.35
C PRO A 78 -1.80 16.24 7.64
N LEU A 79 -1.82 16.69 8.90
CA LEU A 79 -2.60 17.86 9.36
C LEU A 79 -1.75 19.11 9.67
N TYR A 80 -0.53 19.20 9.15
CA TYR A 80 0.41 20.29 9.48
C TYR A 80 -0.01 21.68 9.00
N SER A 81 -0.96 21.79 8.07
CA SER A 81 -1.41 23.06 7.51
C SER A 81 -2.90 23.00 7.16
N LYS A 82 -3.59 24.13 7.36
CA LYS A 82 -4.98 24.34 6.92
C LYS A 82 -5.08 24.78 5.46
N SER A 83 -3.96 25.05 4.79
CA SER A 83 -3.97 25.49 3.39
C SER A 83 -4.47 24.36 2.47
N PRO A 84 -5.44 24.64 1.56
CA PRO A 84 -5.87 23.67 0.56
C PRO A 84 -4.71 23.10 -0.28
N LYS A 85 -3.73 23.94 -0.60
CA LYS A 85 -2.54 23.58 -1.39
C LYS A 85 -1.60 22.60 -0.67
N ALA A 86 -1.69 22.50 0.65
CA ALA A 86 -0.90 21.57 1.44
C ALA A 86 -1.62 20.22 1.65
N LYS A 87 -2.90 20.10 1.27
CA LYS A 87 -3.70 18.89 1.49
C LYS A 87 -3.22 17.75 0.59
N ARG A 88 -2.95 16.61 1.21
CA ARG A 88 -2.38 15.41 0.57
C ARG A 88 -2.63 14.20 1.45
N LEU A 89 -2.48 13.02 0.87
CA LEU A 89 -2.38 11.75 1.62
C LEU A 89 -0.90 11.33 1.69
N GLU A 90 -0.59 10.41 2.60
CA GLU A 90 0.69 9.71 2.71
C GLU A 90 0.44 8.21 2.68
N PHE A 91 0.81 7.53 1.59
CA PHE A 91 0.87 6.07 1.58
C PHE A 91 2.21 5.60 2.15
N ARG A 92 2.19 4.88 3.28
CA ARG A 92 3.36 4.60 4.13
C ARG A 92 4.02 3.26 3.85
N CYS A 93 3.30 2.36 3.19
CA CYS A 93 3.78 1.01 2.88
C CYS A 93 5.02 0.96 1.97
N PRO A 94 5.16 1.82 0.94
CA PRO A 94 6.31 1.76 0.04
C PRO A 94 7.65 1.92 0.76
N ASP A 95 8.70 1.30 0.21
CA ASP A 95 10.08 1.41 0.71
C ASP A 95 11.07 1.72 -0.43
N PRO A 96 12.31 2.17 -0.12
CA PRO A 96 13.24 2.66 -1.14
C PRO A 96 13.93 1.57 -1.95
N SER A 97 13.65 0.28 -1.71
CA SER A 97 14.10 -0.80 -2.60
C SER A 97 13.31 -0.85 -3.92
N ALA A 98 12.19 -0.12 -3.98
CA ALA A 98 11.34 -0.06 -5.16
C ALA A 98 11.97 0.74 -6.32
N ASN A 99 11.62 0.35 -7.55
CA ASN A 99 11.80 1.21 -8.70
C ASN A 99 10.76 2.36 -8.61
N PRO A 100 11.17 3.62 -8.40
CA PRO A 100 10.25 4.71 -8.13
C PRO A 100 9.33 5.02 -9.32
N TYR A 101 9.80 4.78 -10.56
CA TYR A 101 8.98 5.01 -11.75
C TYR A 101 7.76 4.09 -11.76
N ILE A 102 7.99 2.79 -11.51
CA ILE A 102 6.95 1.76 -11.51
C ILE A 102 6.04 1.92 -10.29
N ALA A 103 6.61 2.11 -9.10
CA ALA A 103 5.85 2.27 -7.87
C ALA A 103 4.94 3.51 -7.92
N PHE A 104 5.42 4.65 -8.41
CA PHE A 104 4.63 5.88 -8.50
C PHE A 104 3.51 5.75 -9.54
N ALA A 105 3.80 5.12 -10.69
CA ALA A 105 2.79 4.82 -11.69
C ALA A 105 1.69 3.89 -11.13
N ALA A 106 2.06 2.79 -10.46
CA ALA A 106 1.10 1.84 -9.89
C ALA A 106 0.20 2.49 -8.82
N MET A 107 0.78 3.31 -7.94
CA MET A 107 0.00 4.07 -6.95
C MET A 107 -0.96 5.06 -7.60
N LEU A 108 -0.53 5.75 -8.67
CA LEU A 108 -1.39 6.67 -9.39
C LEU A 108 -2.55 5.93 -10.07
N MET A 109 -2.27 4.82 -10.77
CA MET A 109 -3.29 4.01 -11.42
C MET A 109 -4.33 3.50 -10.42
N ALA A 110 -3.91 2.98 -9.26
CA ALA A 110 -4.82 2.54 -8.21
C ALA A 110 -5.70 3.67 -7.67
N GLY A 111 -5.12 4.84 -7.41
CA GLY A 111 -5.89 5.98 -6.95
C GLY A 111 -6.87 6.51 -8.00
N LEU A 112 -6.50 6.47 -9.28
CA LEU A 112 -7.40 6.85 -10.38
C LEU A 112 -8.55 5.85 -10.56
N ASP A 113 -8.30 4.55 -10.44
CA ASP A 113 -9.36 3.52 -10.42
C ASP A 113 -10.35 3.78 -9.29
N GLY A 114 -9.83 4.07 -8.10
CA GLY A 114 -10.62 4.49 -6.94
C GLY A 114 -11.57 5.66 -7.25
N VAL A 115 -11.03 6.72 -7.86
CA VAL A 115 -11.82 7.91 -8.26
C VAL A 115 -12.87 7.58 -9.33
N GLN A 116 -12.52 6.78 -10.34
CA GLN A 116 -13.42 6.44 -11.44
C GLN A 116 -14.59 5.56 -10.96
N ASN A 117 -14.30 4.60 -10.10
CA ASN A 117 -15.27 3.65 -9.57
C ASN A 117 -15.91 4.10 -8.25
N ARG A 118 -15.56 5.29 -7.74
CA ARG A 118 -16.02 5.85 -6.45
C ARG A 118 -15.86 4.86 -5.30
N ILE A 119 -14.70 4.22 -5.24
CA ILE A 119 -14.40 3.19 -4.25
C ILE A 119 -14.31 3.84 -2.88
N GLU A 120 -15.22 3.48 -1.98
CA GLU A 120 -15.20 3.98 -0.62
C GLU A 120 -14.16 3.20 0.20
N PRO A 121 -13.21 3.89 0.88
CA PRO A 121 -12.35 3.22 1.85
C PRO A 121 -13.17 2.76 3.06
N PRO A 122 -12.68 1.77 3.83
CA PRO A 122 -13.24 1.46 5.14
C PRO A 122 -13.27 2.70 6.03
N ASP A 123 -14.21 2.76 6.98
CA ASP A 123 -14.31 3.89 7.90
C ASP A 123 -12.97 4.18 8.59
N PRO A 124 -12.60 5.46 8.75
CA PRO A 124 -11.30 5.82 9.31
C PRO A 124 -11.18 5.39 10.77
N VAL A 125 -10.04 4.81 11.13
CA VAL A 125 -9.75 4.37 12.50
C VAL A 125 -8.86 5.41 13.19
N ASP A 126 -9.45 6.22 14.05
CA ASP A 126 -8.75 7.28 14.82
C ASP A 126 -8.25 6.83 16.21
N LYS A 127 -8.45 5.56 16.55
CA LYS A 127 -7.81 4.93 17.70
C LYS A 127 -6.37 4.51 17.35
N ASP A 128 -5.52 4.42 18.36
CA ASP A 128 -4.28 3.67 18.16
C ASP A 128 -4.64 2.20 17.91
N LEU A 129 -4.08 1.59 16.85
CA LEU A 129 -4.38 0.18 16.53
C LEU A 129 -3.78 -0.76 17.58
N TYR A 130 -2.83 -0.28 18.39
CA TYR A 130 -2.31 -1.00 19.55
C TYR A 130 -3.29 -1.09 20.71
N ASP A 131 -4.24 -0.16 20.79
CA ASP A 131 -5.26 -0.10 21.84
C ASP A 131 -6.56 -0.82 21.43
N LEU A 132 -6.60 -1.43 20.23
CA LEU A 132 -7.72 -2.28 19.84
C LEU A 132 -7.63 -3.62 20.57
N GLU A 133 -8.79 -4.15 20.94
CA GLU A 133 -8.88 -5.52 21.44
C GLU A 133 -8.41 -6.50 20.33
N PRO A 134 -7.77 -7.64 20.69
CA PRO A 134 -7.23 -8.58 19.70
C PRO A 134 -8.25 -9.03 18.63
N GLU A 135 -9.52 -9.13 19.01
CA GLU A 135 -10.64 -9.49 18.14
C GLU A 135 -10.96 -8.38 17.12
N GLU A 136 -10.93 -7.11 17.54
CA GLU A 136 -11.11 -5.96 16.66
C GLU A 136 -9.93 -5.80 15.70
N LEU A 137 -8.70 -6.02 16.19
CA LEU A 137 -7.49 -5.97 15.38
C LEU A 137 -7.45 -7.07 14.31
N ALA A 138 -7.90 -8.28 14.65
CA ALA A 138 -7.96 -9.41 13.71
C ALA A 138 -8.97 -9.19 12.56
N ALA A 139 -9.96 -8.32 12.77
CA ALA A 139 -10.94 -7.96 11.74
C ALA A 139 -10.40 -6.91 10.76
N VAL A 140 -9.29 -6.24 11.06
CA VAL A 140 -8.70 -5.23 10.17
C VAL A 140 -7.94 -5.92 9.04
N PRO A 141 -8.31 -5.70 7.76
CA PRO A 141 -7.57 -6.28 6.65
C PRO A 141 -6.12 -5.81 6.65
N GLN A 142 -5.20 -6.72 6.38
CA GLN A 142 -3.77 -6.43 6.36
C GLN A 142 -3.18 -6.57 4.95
N VAL A 143 -2.08 -5.87 4.71
CA VAL A 143 -1.24 -6.08 3.53
C VAL A 143 -0.64 -7.51 3.55
N PRO A 144 -0.22 -8.03 2.39
CA PRO A 144 0.49 -9.31 2.32
C PRO A 144 1.70 -9.40 3.25
N GLY A 145 1.92 -10.57 3.83
CA GLY A 145 3.03 -10.87 4.74
C GLY A 145 4.30 -11.30 4.03
N SER A 146 4.27 -11.48 2.71
CA SER A 146 5.43 -11.87 1.91
C SER A 146 5.39 -11.30 0.49
N LEU A 147 6.56 -11.27 -0.17
CA LEU A 147 6.66 -10.86 -1.57
C LEU A 147 5.83 -11.80 -2.47
N ASP A 148 5.83 -13.10 -2.18
CA ASP A 148 5.09 -14.09 -2.99
C ASP A 148 3.58 -13.85 -2.92
N GLU A 149 3.04 -13.53 -1.74
CA GLU A 149 1.63 -13.17 -1.58
C GLU A 149 1.27 -11.87 -2.32
N SER A 150 2.14 -10.87 -2.32
CA SER A 150 1.92 -9.65 -3.12
C SER A 150 1.97 -9.90 -4.62
N LEU A 151 2.85 -10.80 -5.10
CA LEU A 151 2.89 -11.21 -6.50
C LEU A 151 1.62 -11.98 -6.89
N ALA A 152 1.12 -12.86 -6.02
CA ALA A 152 -0.15 -13.55 -6.24
C ALA A 152 -1.34 -12.57 -6.25
N ALA A 153 -1.31 -11.55 -5.39
CA ALA A 153 -2.30 -10.47 -5.43
C ALA A 153 -2.23 -9.67 -6.72
N LEU A 154 -1.03 -9.37 -7.22
CA LEU A 154 -0.83 -8.71 -8.52
C LEU A 154 -1.40 -9.54 -9.69
N GLU A 155 -1.18 -10.85 -9.70
CA GLU A 155 -1.76 -11.73 -10.73
C GLU A 155 -3.30 -11.71 -10.72
N ALA A 156 -3.89 -11.67 -9.53
CA ALA A 156 -5.34 -11.66 -9.35
C ALA A 156 -6.00 -10.29 -9.56
N ASP A 157 -5.24 -9.19 -9.44
CA ASP A 157 -5.73 -7.82 -9.47
C ASP A 157 -4.74 -6.90 -10.20
N GLN A 158 -4.83 -6.90 -11.54
CA GLN A 158 -3.97 -6.10 -12.42
C GLN A 158 -4.74 -5.24 -13.44
N ASP A 159 -6.06 -5.41 -13.59
CA ASP A 159 -6.86 -4.71 -14.60
C ASP A 159 -6.74 -3.19 -14.50
N TYR A 160 -6.67 -2.66 -13.28
CA TYR A 160 -6.51 -1.23 -13.02
C TYR A 160 -5.17 -0.68 -13.54
N LEU A 161 -4.12 -1.50 -13.63
CA LEU A 161 -2.81 -1.12 -14.14
C LEU A 161 -2.80 -1.07 -15.67
N LEU A 162 -3.56 -1.94 -16.32
CA LEU A 162 -3.64 -2.07 -17.78
C LEU A 162 -4.45 -0.94 -18.42
N ALA A 163 -5.24 -0.20 -17.63
CA ALA A 163 -6.04 0.92 -18.11
C ALA A 163 -5.19 1.96 -18.87
N GLY A 164 -5.62 2.30 -20.09
CA GLY A 164 -4.92 3.27 -20.94
C GLY A 164 -3.53 2.83 -21.45
N GLY A 165 -3.14 1.55 -21.25
CA GLY A 165 -1.85 1.02 -21.68
C GLY A 165 -0.66 1.58 -20.89
N VAL A 166 -0.88 2.04 -19.65
CA VAL A 166 0.19 2.54 -18.77
C VAL A 166 1.12 1.40 -18.36
N PHE A 167 0.53 0.26 -17.97
CA PHE A 167 1.21 -1.01 -17.87
C PHE A 167 0.73 -1.91 -19.01
N THR A 168 1.59 -2.81 -19.44
CA THR A 168 1.25 -3.87 -20.40
C THR A 168 1.39 -5.22 -19.73
N GLN A 169 0.66 -6.21 -20.24
CA GLN A 169 0.67 -7.57 -19.68
C GLN A 169 2.08 -8.16 -19.66
N ASP A 170 2.88 -7.94 -20.71
CA ASP A 170 4.25 -8.45 -20.80
C ASP A 170 5.17 -7.88 -19.71
N VAL A 171 4.99 -6.61 -19.33
CA VAL A 171 5.77 -5.99 -18.24
C VAL A 171 5.39 -6.61 -16.89
N ILE A 172 4.10 -6.84 -16.66
CA ILE A 172 3.61 -7.45 -15.42
C ILE A 172 4.08 -8.90 -15.30
N ASP A 173 3.91 -9.69 -16.36
CA ASP A 173 4.32 -11.10 -16.41
C ASP A 173 5.84 -11.24 -16.22
N THR A 174 6.61 -10.39 -16.89
CA THR A 174 8.08 -10.35 -16.75
C THR A 174 8.48 -9.99 -15.32
N TRP A 175 7.79 -9.02 -14.70
CA TRP A 175 8.06 -8.63 -13.33
C TRP A 175 7.83 -9.79 -12.36
N ILE A 176 6.67 -10.45 -12.44
CA ILE A 176 6.33 -11.58 -11.58
C ILE A 176 7.34 -12.71 -11.75
N THR A 177 7.63 -13.10 -12.99
CA THR A 177 8.58 -14.17 -13.32
C THR A 177 9.96 -13.86 -12.74
N TYR A 178 10.48 -12.66 -13.00
CA TYR A 178 11.78 -12.24 -12.50
C TYR A 178 11.85 -12.32 -10.97
N LYS A 179 10.84 -11.80 -10.27
CA LYS A 179 10.81 -11.76 -8.79
C LYS A 179 10.74 -13.16 -8.18
N ARG A 180 9.98 -14.08 -8.77
CA ARG A 180 9.90 -15.47 -8.31
C ARG A 180 11.25 -16.18 -8.48
N GLU A 181 11.77 -16.19 -9.69
CA GLU A 181 12.97 -16.97 -10.03
C GLU A 181 14.25 -16.41 -9.39
N ASN A 182 14.42 -15.08 -9.38
CA ASN A 182 15.70 -14.46 -9.02
C ASN A 182 15.77 -13.98 -7.57
N GLU A 183 14.64 -13.78 -6.90
CA GLU A 183 14.60 -13.28 -5.53
C GLU A 183 13.95 -14.27 -4.57
N ILE A 184 12.72 -14.72 -4.83
CA ILE A 184 11.98 -15.60 -3.92
C ILE A 184 12.65 -16.98 -3.86
N ASP A 185 12.83 -17.64 -5.00
CA ASP A 185 13.40 -18.99 -5.05
C ASP A 185 14.86 -19.00 -4.59
N ALA A 186 15.61 -17.94 -4.91
CA ALA A 186 16.95 -17.75 -4.39
C ALA A 186 16.98 -17.75 -2.85
N VAL A 187 16.05 -17.06 -2.17
CA VAL A 187 15.99 -17.09 -0.70
C VAL A 187 15.45 -18.43 -0.19
N ARG A 188 14.39 -18.96 -0.82
CA ARG A 188 13.66 -20.17 -0.39
C ARG A 188 14.55 -21.42 -0.35
N LEU A 189 15.54 -21.52 -1.23
CA LEU A 189 16.46 -22.68 -1.33
C LEU A 189 17.62 -22.65 -0.32
N ARG A 190 17.68 -21.67 0.59
CA ARG A 190 18.76 -21.50 1.56
C ARG A 190 18.22 -21.60 2.98
N PRO A 191 18.70 -22.56 3.80
CA PRO A 191 18.32 -22.62 5.22
C PRO A 191 18.63 -21.31 5.93
N HIS A 192 17.66 -20.76 6.66
CA HIS A 192 17.87 -19.54 7.42
C HIS A 192 18.64 -19.86 8.72
N PRO A 193 19.61 -19.03 9.18
CA PRO A 193 20.37 -19.32 10.40
C PRO A 193 19.50 -19.59 11.65
N TRP A 194 18.33 -18.94 11.74
CA TRP A 194 17.37 -19.17 12.83
C TRP A 194 16.78 -20.59 12.84
N GLU A 195 16.71 -21.27 11.70
CA GLU A 195 16.24 -22.67 11.62
C GLU A 195 17.18 -23.62 12.37
N PHE A 196 18.49 -23.34 12.41
CA PHE A 196 19.42 -24.13 13.23
C PHE A 196 19.10 -23.96 14.72
N TYR A 197 18.78 -22.74 15.18
CA TYR A 197 18.37 -22.53 16.57
C TYR A 197 17.07 -23.27 16.93
N LEU A 198 16.16 -23.43 15.97
CA LEU A 198 14.88 -24.08 16.19
C LEU A 198 14.95 -25.61 16.06
N TYR A 199 15.79 -26.12 15.15
CA TYR A 199 15.66 -27.46 14.60
C TYR A 199 16.96 -28.28 14.57
N TYR A 200 18.06 -27.79 15.14
CA TYR A 200 19.33 -28.51 15.13
C TYR A 200 19.28 -29.85 15.87
N ASP A 201 18.44 -29.96 16.90
CA ASP A 201 18.35 -31.11 17.81
C ASP A 201 17.01 -31.87 17.74
N ILE A 202 16.26 -31.72 16.64
CA ILE A 202 15.09 -32.58 16.36
C ILE A 202 15.51 -34.04 16.23
#